data_AF-A0A2T1FVV6-F1
#
_entry.id   AF-A0A2T1FVV6-F1
#
_cell.length_a   1.000
_cell.length_b   1.000
_cell.length_c   1.000
_cell.angle_alpha   90.00
_cell.angle_beta   90.00
_cell.angle_gamma   90.00
#
_symmetry.space_group_name_H-M   'P 1'
#
loop_
_entity.id
_entity.type
_entity.pdbx_description
1 polymer ?
#
loop_
_entity_poly.entity_id
_entity_poly.type
_entity_poly.pdbx_seq_one_letter_code
_entity_poly.pdbx_strand_id
1 'polypeptide(L)'
;MNIWIVTTGSSDVKLKTDDNWHTFLFKKVRNQLYSRKFTPTRPPNTDDNEPFIVPARAMGMVYGTQLTDEYYEDLHLPLLDAFSAKLLEKGKTNPDRIIVILTNQDAVFNDEDRTIEKSPYWQDTCTLKPIFEKYFERNFPKVKSIDYLELKPKSQDEGLDNWNKALFLVQQALSSLEFDKSANVYVSHQAGTPAISSAVQFDCLAKFGNKVKFLVSNEYEEKLAEKGDFIESSTYLQGMLVQEAKALLKRYDYQGVELILKPYWKDSVDPLLVEIRDLLGMAVQWNFAKFEDFGKARGDVAKERLNQWWWMGYEAAYLGVIRLKQGNTVEALFHSFRAVEGLIKKWALDKYQPQIQYSNPKQRTTAYIHDVNLPQNLRYWFNANRNDRYNNVGLFGKALFTLLEASYPKNQWDKNVDIQVVAGNTIDERNVTFHSLHGLQEEDVFKAWNTDKPEKWESRVLGCLNFVSNQNFVSLKSASLMAKVHDELVDAIAHYELQK
;
A
#
# COMPACT_ATOMS: atom_id res chain seq x y z
N MET A 1 7.20 -21.15 -3.97
CA MET A 1 7.70 -21.26 -5.35
C MET A 1 8.67 -20.13 -5.59
N ASN A 2 9.79 -20.38 -6.27
CA ASN A 2 10.77 -19.37 -6.68
C ASN A 2 10.72 -19.21 -8.21
N ILE A 3 10.51 -18.00 -8.69
CA ILE A 3 10.49 -17.67 -10.13
C ILE A 3 11.69 -16.79 -10.42
N TRP A 4 12.48 -17.13 -11.43
CA TRP A 4 13.56 -16.27 -11.93
C TRP A 4 13.19 -15.72 -13.29
N ILE A 5 13.10 -14.39 -13.41
CA ILE A 5 12.89 -13.67 -14.66
C ILE A 5 14.22 -13.06 -15.07
N VAL A 6 14.65 -13.34 -16.30
CA VAL A 6 15.94 -12.89 -16.82
C VAL A 6 15.75 -12.16 -18.15
N THR A 7 16.23 -10.93 -18.24
CA THR A 7 16.38 -10.23 -19.52
C THR A 7 17.64 -10.69 -20.21
N THR A 8 17.66 -10.58 -21.55
CA THR A 8 18.82 -10.94 -22.35
C THR A 8 19.26 -9.79 -23.24
N GLY A 9 20.56 -9.74 -23.56
CA GLY A 9 21.21 -8.68 -24.31
C GLY A 9 22.28 -9.17 -25.27
N SER A 10 22.82 -8.24 -26.04
CA SER A 10 23.75 -8.52 -27.14
C SER A 10 25.11 -9.06 -26.70
N SER A 11 25.51 -8.85 -25.45
CA SER A 11 26.81 -9.24 -24.89
C SER A 11 26.73 -10.40 -23.90
N ASP A 12 25.55 -11.01 -23.71
CA ASP A 12 25.36 -12.09 -22.73
C ASP A 12 26.03 -13.39 -23.13
N VAL A 13 26.30 -13.57 -24.42
CA VAL A 13 27.01 -14.72 -24.97
C VAL A 13 28.27 -14.22 -25.66
N LYS A 14 29.41 -14.48 -25.04
CA LYS A 14 30.74 -14.16 -25.56
C LYS A 14 31.46 -15.43 -26.02
N LEU A 15 32.48 -15.28 -26.85
CA LEU A 15 33.35 -16.36 -27.31
C LEU A 15 34.68 -16.31 -26.56
N LYS A 16 35.10 -17.43 -25.98
CA LYS A 16 36.44 -17.56 -25.39
C LYS A 16 37.53 -17.51 -26.46
N THR A 17 37.26 -18.09 -27.63
CA THR A 17 38.15 -18.12 -28.81
C THR A 17 37.36 -17.92 -30.10
N ASP A 18 38.00 -17.48 -31.19
CA ASP A 18 37.38 -17.31 -32.51
C ASP A 18 37.75 -18.42 -33.52
N ASP A 19 38.48 -19.44 -33.08
CA ASP A 19 39.02 -20.53 -33.92
C ASP A 19 37.94 -21.23 -34.76
N ASN A 20 36.82 -21.57 -34.13
CA ASN A 20 35.71 -22.27 -34.76
C ASN A 20 34.78 -21.35 -35.57
N TRP A 21 34.80 -20.04 -35.28
CA TRP A 21 33.92 -19.06 -35.90
C TRP A 21 34.17 -18.98 -37.40
N HIS A 22 35.36 -18.55 -37.83
CA HIS A 22 35.67 -18.33 -39.25
C HIS A 22 35.98 -19.63 -39.99
N THR A 23 36.60 -20.59 -39.31
CA THR A 23 37.16 -21.78 -39.97
C THR A 23 36.06 -22.72 -40.42
N PHE A 24 35.03 -22.92 -39.58
CA PHE A 24 34.02 -23.97 -39.77
C PHE A 24 32.57 -23.48 -39.68
N LEU A 25 32.20 -22.74 -38.63
CA LEU A 25 30.79 -22.51 -38.30
C LEU A 25 30.15 -21.41 -39.16
N PHE A 26 30.83 -20.27 -39.31
CA PHE A 26 30.30 -19.12 -40.05
C PHE A 26 30.05 -19.44 -41.53
N LYS A 27 30.91 -20.24 -42.16
CA LYS A 27 30.79 -20.62 -43.58
C LYS A 27 29.47 -21.33 -43.90
N LYS A 28 28.96 -22.13 -42.95
CA LYS A 28 27.73 -22.91 -43.14
C LYS A 28 26.46 -22.06 -43.12
N VAL A 29 26.48 -20.94 -42.41
CA VAL A 29 25.30 -20.05 -42.26
C VAL A 29 25.45 -18.73 -43.01
N ARG A 30 26.57 -18.49 -43.68
CA ARG A 30 26.88 -17.23 -44.39
C ARG A 30 25.77 -16.74 -45.33
N ASN A 31 25.11 -17.65 -46.04
CA ASN A 31 24.02 -17.29 -46.96
C ASN A 31 22.78 -16.76 -46.24
N GLN A 32 22.59 -17.11 -44.96
CA GLN A 32 21.49 -16.65 -44.12
C GLN A 32 21.81 -15.29 -43.44
N LEU A 33 23.05 -14.84 -43.53
CA LEU A 33 23.56 -13.61 -42.90
C LEU A 33 23.65 -12.43 -43.87
N TYR A 34 22.81 -12.41 -44.92
CA TYR A 34 22.73 -11.32 -45.91
C TYR A 34 24.09 -10.96 -46.54
N SER A 35 24.96 -11.97 -46.73
CA SER A 35 26.34 -11.82 -47.21
C SER A 35 27.24 -10.91 -46.35
N ARG A 36 26.77 -10.49 -45.19
CA ARG A 36 27.51 -9.67 -44.24
C ARG A 36 28.59 -10.50 -43.58
N LYS A 37 29.73 -9.87 -43.29
CA LYS A 37 30.80 -10.47 -42.49
C LYS A 37 30.62 -10.01 -41.04
N PHE A 38 30.50 -10.95 -40.13
CA PHE A 38 30.60 -10.69 -38.70
C PHE A 38 31.95 -11.24 -38.23
N THR A 39 32.82 -10.34 -37.80
CA THR A 39 34.15 -10.70 -37.27
C THR A 39 34.06 -10.57 -35.75
N PRO A 40 34.42 -11.60 -34.97
CA PRO A 40 34.55 -11.49 -33.54
C PRO A 40 35.55 -10.39 -33.18
N THR A 41 35.15 -9.51 -32.26
CA THR A 41 35.98 -8.38 -31.82
C THR A 41 36.12 -8.40 -30.31
N ARG A 42 37.23 -7.90 -29.77
CA ARG A 42 37.35 -7.60 -28.34
C ARG A 42 37.02 -6.14 -28.08
N PRO A 43 36.54 -5.78 -26.88
CA PRO A 43 36.39 -4.39 -26.53
C PRO A 43 37.74 -3.64 -26.63
N PRO A 44 37.77 -2.36 -27.01
CA PRO A 44 39.02 -1.61 -27.11
C PRO A 44 39.69 -1.48 -25.74
N ASN A 45 41.03 -1.59 -25.69
CA ASN A 45 41.85 -1.46 -24.47
C ASN A 45 41.59 -2.53 -23.39
N THR A 46 41.21 -3.75 -23.77
CA THR A 46 41.09 -4.89 -22.85
C THR A 46 42.27 -5.85 -22.99
N ASP A 47 42.50 -6.66 -21.96
CA ASP A 47 43.52 -7.70 -21.98
C ASP A 47 43.29 -8.75 -23.06
N ASP A 48 44.35 -9.46 -23.44
CA ASP A 48 44.32 -10.53 -24.45
C ASP A 48 43.49 -11.76 -24.03
N ASN A 49 43.00 -11.77 -22.80
CA ASN A 49 42.13 -12.81 -22.27
C ASN A 49 40.65 -12.43 -22.32
N GLU A 50 40.31 -11.19 -22.71
CA GLU A 50 38.91 -10.77 -22.78
C GLU A 50 38.18 -11.55 -23.89
N PRO A 51 37.02 -12.15 -23.59
CA PRO A 51 36.23 -12.87 -24.57
C PRO A 51 35.79 -11.99 -25.74
N PHE A 52 35.70 -12.60 -26.93
CA PHE A 52 35.22 -11.92 -28.12
C PHE A 52 33.70 -11.73 -28.09
N ILE A 53 33.26 -10.60 -28.65
CA ILE A 53 31.87 -10.23 -28.82
C ILE A 53 31.50 -10.21 -30.31
N VAL A 54 30.25 -10.59 -30.59
CA VAL A 54 29.58 -10.47 -31.88
C VAL A 54 28.10 -10.16 -31.61
N PRO A 55 27.35 -9.61 -32.58
CA PRO A 55 25.92 -9.38 -32.40
C PRO A 55 25.16 -10.67 -32.04
N ALA A 56 24.27 -10.60 -31.05
CA ALA A 56 23.57 -11.77 -30.49
C ALA A 56 22.83 -12.60 -31.54
N ARG A 57 22.16 -11.95 -32.51
CA ARG A 57 21.44 -12.68 -33.55
C ARG A 57 22.39 -13.54 -34.38
N ALA A 58 23.54 -12.97 -34.74
CA ALA A 58 24.57 -13.66 -35.51
C ALA A 58 25.20 -14.80 -34.67
N MET A 59 25.48 -14.58 -33.39
CA MET A 59 25.94 -15.64 -32.47
C MET A 59 24.98 -16.83 -32.47
N GLY A 60 23.69 -16.58 -32.26
CA GLY A 60 22.67 -17.63 -32.21
C GLY A 60 22.51 -18.36 -33.55
N MET A 61 22.65 -17.67 -34.67
CA MET A 61 22.62 -18.30 -35.98
C MET A 61 23.86 -19.17 -36.23
N VAL A 62 25.06 -18.72 -35.85
CA VAL A 62 26.32 -19.44 -36.09
C VAL A 62 26.47 -20.63 -35.15
N TYR A 63 26.37 -20.40 -33.84
CA TYR A 63 26.56 -21.41 -32.80
C TYR A 63 25.27 -22.15 -32.45
N GLY A 64 24.16 -21.43 -32.26
CA GLY A 64 22.90 -22.02 -31.78
C GLY A 64 22.31 -23.08 -32.73
N THR A 65 22.40 -22.87 -34.05
CA THR A 65 21.91 -23.85 -35.04
C THR A 65 22.79 -25.09 -35.19
N GLN A 66 24.00 -25.06 -34.64
CA GLN A 66 25.02 -26.10 -34.79
C GLN A 66 25.54 -26.59 -33.43
N LEU A 67 24.80 -26.33 -32.35
CA LEU A 67 25.29 -26.43 -30.99
C LEU A 67 25.60 -27.88 -30.59
N THR A 68 26.89 -28.19 -30.37
CA THR A 68 27.37 -29.47 -29.80
C THR A 68 27.90 -29.23 -28.38
N ASP A 69 28.24 -30.28 -27.63
CA ASP A 69 28.93 -30.12 -26.33
C ASP A 69 30.29 -29.44 -26.50
N GLU A 70 31.04 -29.84 -27.52
CA GLU A 70 32.33 -29.24 -27.87
C GLU A 70 32.20 -27.74 -28.19
N TYR A 71 31.30 -27.35 -29.09
CA TYR A 71 31.14 -25.94 -29.46
C TYR A 71 30.51 -25.09 -28.36
N TYR A 72 29.79 -25.70 -27.42
CA TYR A 72 29.28 -24.97 -26.27
C TYR A 72 30.41 -24.53 -25.32
N GLU A 73 31.51 -25.30 -25.23
CA GLU A 73 32.65 -24.92 -24.40
C GLU A 73 33.39 -23.68 -24.90
N ASP A 74 33.23 -23.30 -26.18
CA ASP A 74 33.72 -22.03 -26.73
C ASP A 74 32.97 -20.82 -26.15
N LEU A 75 31.78 -21.00 -25.58
CA LEU A 75 30.91 -19.93 -25.13
C LEU A 75 31.17 -19.57 -23.67
N HIS A 76 30.99 -18.29 -23.35
CA HIS A 76 31.04 -17.75 -21.99
C HIS A 76 29.85 -16.82 -21.75
N LEU A 77 29.16 -16.99 -20.63
CA LEU A 77 27.93 -16.27 -20.30
C LEU A 77 28.05 -15.56 -18.95
N PRO A 78 28.89 -14.50 -18.86
CA PRO A 78 29.37 -13.96 -17.59
C PRO A 78 28.25 -13.53 -16.63
N LEU A 79 27.25 -12.80 -17.13
CA LEU A 79 26.12 -12.36 -16.31
C LEU A 79 25.29 -13.53 -15.78
N LEU A 80 24.96 -14.49 -16.64
CA LEU A 80 24.22 -15.68 -16.22
C LEU A 80 25.02 -16.52 -15.24
N ASP A 81 26.34 -16.63 -15.41
CA ASP A 81 27.23 -17.33 -14.49
C ASP A 81 27.21 -16.67 -13.10
N ALA A 82 27.35 -15.35 -13.03
CA ALA A 82 27.28 -14.59 -11.79
C ALA A 82 25.91 -14.72 -11.10
N PHE A 83 24.81 -14.61 -11.85
CA PHE A 83 23.45 -14.77 -11.34
C PHE A 83 23.19 -16.20 -10.83
N SER A 84 23.60 -17.20 -11.61
CA SER A 84 23.39 -18.61 -11.28
C SER A 84 24.20 -19.01 -10.05
N ALA A 85 25.45 -18.57 -9.96
CA ALA A 85 26.29 -18.79 -8.78
C ALA A 85 25.62 -18.24 -7.51
N LYS A 86 25.01 -17.05 -7.60
CA LYS A 86 24.29 -16.44 -6.47
C LYS A 86 22.99 -17.15 -6.10
N LEU A 87 22.18 -17.56 -7.08
CA LEU A 87 20.95 -18.32 -6.83
C LEU A 87 21.22 -19.69 -6.20
N LEU A 88 22.29 -20.34 -6.64
CA LEU A 88 22.69 -21.66 -6.15
C LEU A 88 23.48 -21.58 -4.83
N GLU A 89 23.88 -20.38 -4.39
CA GLU A 89 24.60 -20.16 -3.13
C GLU A 89 23.83 -20.78 -1.95
N LYS A 90 24.45 -21.73 -1.25
CA LYS A 90 23.89 -22.44 -0.08
C LYS A 90 22.64 -23.29 -0.37
N GLY A 91 22.31 -23.57 -1.64
CA GLY A 91 21.25 -24.49 -2.04
C GLY A 91 19.81 -24.08 -1.65
N LYS A 92 19.58 -22.84 -1.20
CA LYS A 92 18.29 -22.37 -0.66
C LYS A 92 17.37 -21.72 -1.70
N THR A 93 17.90 -21.28 -2.84
CA THR A 93 17.20 -20.38 -3.77
C THR A 93 17.12 -20.97 -5.18
N ASN A 94 16.97 -22.29 -5.30
CA ASN A 94 16.82 -22.92 -6.60
C ASN A 94 15.48 -22.47 -7.24
N PRO A 95 15.48 -21.92 -8.48
CA PRO A 95 14.24 -21.57 -9.15
C PRO A 95 13.40 -22.82 -9.45
N ASP A 96 12.10 -22.72 -9.20
CA ASP A 96 11.11 -23.69 -9.68
C ASP A 96 10.79 -23.46 -11.16
N ARG A 97 10.88 -22.20 -11.60
CA ARG A 97 10.53 -21.74 -12.95
C ARG A 97 11.50 -20.64 -13.38
N ILE A 98 11.94 -20.70 -14.63
CA ILE A 98 12.78 -19.67 -15.25
C ILE A 98 11.98 -19.05 -16.41
N ILE A 99 11.98 -17.72 -16.52
CA ILE A 99 11.34 -16.98 -17.60
C ILE A 99 12.42 -16.13 -18.27
N VAL A 100 12.73 -16.45 -19.52
CA VAL A 100 13.76 -15.80 -20.31
C VAL A 100 13.09 -14.83 -21.28
N ILE A 101 13.39 -13.53 -21.15
CA ILE A 101 12.89 -12.50 -22.05
C ILE A 101 13.87 -12.33 -23.20
N LEU A 102 13.40 -12.64 -24.41
CA LEU A 102 14.14 -12.54 -25.66
C LEU A 102 13.61 -11.37 -26.51
N THR A 103 14.43 -10.82 -27.40
CA THR A 103 14.02 -9.76 -28.32
C THR A 103 13.95 -10.28 -29.75
N ASN A 104 12.94 -9.84 -30.52
CA ASN A 104 12.77 -10.22 -31.92
C ASN A 104 12.08 -9.11 -32.74
N GLN A 105 12.87 -8.30 -33.43
CA GLN A 105 12.43 -7.19 -34.26
C GLN A 105 12.40 -7.55 -35.76
N ASP A 106 12.24 -8.84 -36.09
CA ASP A 106 12.22 -9.31 -37.49
C ASP A 106 11.10 -8.65 -38.33
N ALA A 107 9.94 -8.39 -37.72
CA ALA A 107 8.82 -7.71 -38.38
C ALA A 107 9.05 -6.19 -38.57
N VAL A 108 10.07 -5.62 -37.93
CA VAL A 108 10.34 -4.17 -37.93
C VAL A 108 11.32 -3.77 -39.04
N PHE A 109 12.30 -4.63 -39.33
CA PHE A 109 13.39 -4.34 -40.24
C PHE A 109 13.28 -5.16 -41.52
N ASN A 110 13.26 -4.49 -42.67
CA ASN A 110 13.25 -5.15 -43.98
C ASN A 110 14.66 -5.63 -44.37
N ASP A 111 14.79 -6.28 -45.53
CA ASP A 111 16.08 -6.83 -45.98
C ASP A 111 17.16 -5.74 -46.17
N GLU A 112 16.79 -4.54 -46.61
CA GLU A 112 17.74 -3.42 -46.78
C GLU A 112 18.27 -2.96 -45.41
N ASP A 113 17.38 -2.79 -44.44
CA ASP A 113 17.74 -2.40 -43.06
C ASP A 113 18.69 -3.43 -42.41
N ARG A 114 18.55 -4.71 -42.76
CA ARG A 114 19.40 -5.80 -42.23
C ARG A 114 20.82 -5.74 -42.81
N THR A 115 21.05 -5.09 -43.94
CA THR A 115 22.41 -4.91 -44.48
C THR A 115 23.22 -3.84 -43.72
N ILE A 116 22.54 -2.94 -43.00
CA ILE A 116 23.19 -1.83 -42.28
C ILE A 116 24.05 -2.36 -41.13
N GLU A 117 25.28 -1.86 -41.03
CA GLU A 117 26.27 -2.35 -40.07
C GLU A 117 25.76 -2.28 -38.62
N LYS A 118 25.11 -1.19 -38.22
CA LYS A 118 24.62 -1.00 -36.86
C LYS A 118 23.12 -1.31 -36.70
N SER A 119 22.55 -2.12 -37.58
CA SER A 119 21.13 -2.48 -37.53
C SER A 119 20.76 -3.15 -36.18
N PRO A 120 19.75 -2.63 -35.44
CA PRO A 120 19.30 -3.22 -34.17
C PRO A 120 18.79 -4.66 -34.32
N TYR A 121 18.32 -5.04 -35.51
CA TYR A 121 17.94 -6.42 -35.85
C TYR A 121 19.02 -7.44 -35.46
N TRP A 122 20.31 -7.12 -35.66
CA TRP A 122 21.40 -8.05 -35.35
C TRP A 122 21.69 -8.18 -33.84
N GLN A 123 21.18 -7.27 -33.03
CA GLN A 123 21.32 -7.29 -31.58
C GLN A 123 20.23 -8.11 -30.89
N ASP A 124 19.21 -8.56 -31.64
CA ASP A 124 18.13 -9.37 -31.11
C ASP A 124 18.62 -10.72 -30.58
N THR A 125 18.02 -11.18 -29.47
CA THR A 125 18.46 -12.37 -28.75
C THR A 125 17.65 -13.63 -29.07
N CYS A 126 16.59 -13.55 -29.90
CA CYS A 126 15.71 -14.70 -30.16
C CYS A 126 16.43 -15.93 -30.72
N THR A 127 17.50 -15.76 -31.51
CA THR A 127 18.27 -16.89 -32.07
C THR A 127 19.24 -17.51 -31.06
N LEU A 128 19.50 -16.87 -29.90
CA LEU A 128 20.30 -17.44 -28.82
C LEU A 128 19.56 -18.52 -28.02
N LYS A 129 18.25 -18.72 -28.26
CA LYS A 129 17.43 -19.67 -27.51
C LYS A 129 18.08 -21.06 -27.32
N PRO A 130 18.65 -21.73 -28.33
CA PRO A 130 19.29 -23.04 -28.13
C PRO A 130 20.48 -23.01 -27.16
N ILE A 131 21.23 -21.91 -27.16
CA ILE A 131 22.37 -21.71 -26.25
C ILE A 131 21.85 -21.56 -24.81
N PHE A 132 20.79 -20.78 -24.62
CA PHE A 132 20.17 -20.61 -23.30
C PHE A 132 19.50 -21.90 -22.79
N GLU A 133 18.82 -22.66 -23.65
CA GLU A 133 18.27 -23.98 -23.29
C GLU A 133 19.35 -24.89 -22.72
N LYS A 134 20.48 -25.02 -23.45
CA LYS A 134 21.63 -25.80 -22.99
C LYS A 134 22.23 -25.27 -21.68
N TYR A 135 22.31 -23.96 -21.52
CA TYR A 135 22.79 -23.33 -20.29
C TYR A 135 21.93 -23.71 -19.08
N PHE A 136 20.62 -23.52 -19.18
CA PHE A 136 19.71 -23.74 -18.05
C PHE A 136 19.52 -25.23 -17.75
N GLU A 137 19.51 -26.11 -18.76
CA GLU A 137 19.49 -27.57 -18.55
C GLU A 137 20.72 -28.06 -17.76
N ARG A 138 21.91 -27.55 -18.10
CA ARG A 138 23.16 -27.91 -17.42
C ARG A 138 23.23 -27.38 -16.00
N ASN A 139 22.84 -26.13 -15.77
CA ASN A 139 23.00 -25.45 -14.48
C ASN A 139 21.81 -25.64 -13.53
N PHE A 140 20.61 -25.89 -14.05
CA PHE A 140 19.36 -26.04 -13.27
C PHE A 140 18.57 -27.30 -13.64
N PRO A 141 19.14 -28.51 -13.51
CA PRO A 141 18.50 -29.76 -13.95
C PRO A 141 17.21 -30.14 -13.18
N LYS A 142 16.86 -29.39 -12.14
CA LYS A 142 15.67 -29.60 -11.30
C LYS A 142 14.56 -28.57 -11.51
N VAL A 143 14.78 -27.59 -12.40
CA VAL A 143 13.75 -26.61 -12.73
C VAL A 143 12.53 -27.30 -13.35
N LYS A 144 11.31 -26.89 -12.99
CA LYS A 144 10.08 -27.54 -13.46
C LYS A 144 9.69 -27.07 -14.86
N SER A 145 9.93 -25.79 -15.16
CA SER A 145 9.65 -25.22 -16.48
C SER A 145 10.57 -24.03 -16.78
N ILE A 146 10.87 -23.89 -18.07
CA ILE A 146 11.58 -22.73 -18.63
C ILE A 146 10.70 -22.15 -19.73
N ASP A 147 10.28 -20.90 -19.57
CA ASP A 147 9.48 -20.18 -20.55
C ASP A 147 10.35 -19.17 -21.28
N TYR A 148 10.24 -19.15 -22.61
CA TYR A 148 10.91 -18.18 -23.46
C TYR A 148 9.88 -17.21 -24.02
N LEU A 149 9.95 -15.95 -23.60
CA LEU A 149 9.02 -14.91 -24.03
C LEU A 149 9.73 -13.95 -24.98
N GLU A 150 9.28 -13.92 -26.23
CA GLU A 150 9.83 -13.00 -27.23
C GLU A 150 9.05 -11.68 -27.26
N LEU A 151 9.76 -10.57 -27.08
CA LEU A 151 9.25 -9.23 -27.33
C LEU A 151 9.27 -8.97 -28.85
N LYS A 152 8.09 -8.93 -29.46
CA LYS A 152 7.87 -8.82 -30.91
C LYS A 152 7.17 -7.51 -31.27
N PRO A 153 7.90 -6.39 -31.45
CA PRO A 153 7.32 -5.16 -31.98
C PRO A 153 6.81 -5.38 -33.41
N LYS A 154 5.70 -4.73 -33.76
CA LYS A 154 5.06 -4.89 -35.08
C LYS A 154 5.44 -3.82 -36.09
N SER A 155 6.05 -2.73 -35.64
CA SER A 155 6.45 -1.60 -36.48
C SER A 155 7.64 -0.86 -35.85
N GLN A 156 8.30 0.00 -36.64
CA GLN A 156 9.40 0.84 -36.16
C GLN A 156 8.98 1.75 -34.99
N ASP A 157 7.74 2.24 -35.00
CA ASP A 157 7.17 3.05 -33.91
C ASP A 157 6.93 2.27 -32.59
N GLU A 158 7.05 0.93 -32.61
CA GLU A 158 6.99 0.06 -31.44
C GLU A 158 8.38 -0.42 -30.98
N GLY A 159 9.44 0.22 -31.49
CA GLY A 159 10.84 -0.14 -31.23
C GLY A 159 11.17 -0.37 -29.75
N LEU A 160 12.14 -1.27 -29.51
CA LEU A 160 12.56 -1.71 -28.17
C LEU A 160 13.39 -0.67 -27.39
N ASP A 161 13.57 0.52 -27.96
CA ASP A 161 14.17 1.71 -27.37
C ASP A 161 13.13 2.73 -26.88
N ASN A 162 11.86 2.63 -27.32
CA ASN A 162 10.76 3.42 -26.78
C ASN A 162 10.24 2.80 -25.49
N TRP A 163 10.45 3.49 -24.37
CA TRP A 163 10.10 2.98 -23.04
C TRP A 163 8.63 2.55 -22.89
N ASN A 164 7.66 3.35 -23.36
CA ASN A 164 6.24 3.01 -23.23
C ASN A 164 5.87 1.77 -24.05
N LYS A 165 6.49 1.61 -25.23
CA LYS A 165 6.25 0.46 -26.12
C LYS A 165 6.91 -0.79 -25.58
N ALA A 166 8.14 -0.69 -25.10
CA ALA A 166 8.83 -1.77 -24.41
C ALA A 166 8.04 -2.23 -23.17
N LEU A 167 7.53 -1.29 -22.35
CA LEU A 167 6.67 -1.61 -21.21
C LEU A 167 5.42 -2.38 -21.63
N PHE A 168 4.72 -1.92 -22.66
CA PHE A 168 3.54 -2.61 -23.17
C PHE A 168 3.86 -4.04 -23.66
N LEU A 169 4.95 -4.22 -24.40
CA LEU A 169 5.38 -5.54 -24.88
C LEU A 169 5.75 -6.47 -23.73
N VAL A 170 6.46 -5.97 -22.71
CA VAL A 170 6.81 -6.74 -21.50
C VAL A 170 5.54 -7.15 -20.75
N GLN A 171 4.61 -6.21 -20.54
CA GLN A 171 3.33 -6.46 -19.88
C GLN A 171 2.51 -7.52 -20.63
N GLN A 172 2.44 -7.41 -21.96
CA GLN A 172 1.75 -8.38 -22.80
C GLN A 172 2.40 -9.76 -22.69
N ALA A 173 3.73 -9.83 -22.84
CA ALA A 173 4.47 -11.07 -22.75
C ALA A 173 4.27 -11.76 -21.39
N LEU A 174 4.45 -11.03 -20.28
CA LEU A 174 4.28 -11.59 -18.94
C LEU A 174 2.81 -11.92 -18.64
N SER A 175 1.83 -11.17 -19.15
CA SER A 175 0.40 -11.48 -18.95
C SER A 175 -0.05 -12.82 -19.54
N SER A 176 0.70 -13.36 -20.51
CA SER A 176 0.42 -14.68 -21.10
C SER A 176 0.70 -15.84 -20.14
N LEU A 177 1.39 -15.58 -19.03
CA LEU A 177 1.75 -16.58 -18.03
C LEU A 177 0.88 -16.46 -16.79
N GLU A 178 0.48 -17.61 -16.24
CA GLU A 178 -0.10 -17.66 -14.91
C GLU A 178 0.99 -17.63 -13.84
N PHE A 179 0.80 -16.80 -12.81
CA PHE A 179 1.73 -16.68 -11.69
C PHE A 179 1.06 -17.07 -10.38
N ASP A 180 1.77 -17.86 -9.59
CA ASP A 180 1.42 -18.06 -8.19
C ASP A 180 1.68 -16.77 -7.41
N LYS A 181 0.61 -16.16 -6.88
CA LYS A 181 0.68 -14.93 -6.08
C LYS A 181 1.53 -15.09 -4.83
N SER A 182 1.83 -16.31 -4.38
CA SER A 182 2.69 -16.61 -3.24
C SER A 182 4.19 -16.67 -3.58
N ALA A 183 4.56 -16.69 -4.87
CA ALA A 183 5.93 -16.93 -5.29
C ALA A 183 6.90 -15.80 -4.92
N ASN A 184 8.15 -16.17 -4.62
CA ASN A 184 9.27 -15.22 -4.59
C ASN A 184 9.75 -15.02 -6.03
N VAL A 185 10.03 -13.77 -6.41
CA VAL A 185 10.40 -13.43 -7.78
C VAL A 185 11.79 -12.80 -7.79
N TYR A 186 12.71 -13.42 -8.49
CA TYR A 186 14.06 -12.93 -8.71
C TYR A 186 14.13 -12.32 -10.11
N VAL A 187 14.60 -11.09 -10.22
CA VAL A 187 14.62 -10.36 -11.50
C VAL A 187 16.05 -9.95 -11.84
N SER A 188 16.59 -10.55 -12.89
CA SER A 188 17.88 -10.19 -13.49
C SER A 188 17.61 -9.32 -14.70
N HIS A 189 17.84 -8.01 -14.57
CA HIS A 189 17.44 -7.02 -15.58
C HIS A 189 18.63 -6.30 -16.25
N GLN A 190 19.87 -6.62 -15.91
CA GLN A 190 21.04 -5.86 -16.37
C GLN A 190 21.36 -6.06 -17.86
N ALA A 191 20.80 -7.08 -18.49
CA ALA A 191 20.98 -7.32 -19.92
C ALA A 191 19.84 -6.74 -20.76
N GLY A 192 20.16 -6.34 -21.98
CA GLY A 192 19.22 -5.76 -22.94
C GLY A 192 19.23 -4.22 -22.95
N THR A 193 18.25 -3.61 -23.63
CA THR A 193 18.16 -2.15 -23.69
C THR A 193 17.72 -1.58 -22.33
N PRO A 194 18.12 -0.34 -21.98
CA PRO A 194 17.63 0.33 -20.77
C PRO A 194 16.10 0.39 -20.68
N ALA A 195 15.41 0.48 -21.82
CA ALA A 195 13.95 0.48 -21.91
C ALA A 195 13.34 -0.87 -21.47
N ILE A 196 13.88 -2.00 -21.95
CA ILE A 196 13.42 -3.34 -21.53
C ILE A 196 13.77 -3.59 -20.06
N SER A 197 15.01 -3.26 -19.66
CA SER A 197 15.49 -3.43 -18.30
C SER A 197 14.58 -2.74 -17.28
N SER A 198 14.23 -1.47 -17.53
CA SER A 198 13.32 -0.72 -16.67
C SER A 198 11.89 -1.23 -16.75
N ALA A 199 11.37 -1.55 -17.94
CA ALA A 199 10.03 -2.10 -18.11
C ALA A 199 9.81 -3.38 -17.29
N VAL A 200 10.75 -4.32 -17.31
CA VAL A 200 10.68 -5.57 -16.53
C VAL A 200 10.72 -5.28 -15.03
N GLN A 201 11.58 -4.36 -14.58
CA GLN A 201 11.61 -3.95 -13.18
C GLN A 201 10.24 -3.41 -12.73
N PHE A 202 9.67 -2.46 -13.48
CA PHE A 202 8.39 -1.83 -13.15
C PHE A 202 7.22 -2.81 -13.15
N ASP A 203 7.10 -3.63 -14.20
CA ASP A 203 6.00 -4.59 -14.29
C ASP A 203 6.08 -5.66 -13.18
N CYS A 204 7.29 -6.14 -12.86
CA CYS A 204 7.49 -7.09 -11.77
C CYS A 204 7.15 -6.47 -10.41
N LEU A 205 7.59 -5.24 -10.13
CA LEU A 205 7.25 -4.53 -8.90
C LEU A 205 5.75 -4.30 -8.77
N ALA A 206 5.08 -3.91 -9.85
CA ALA A 206 3.64 -3.69 -9.86
C ALA A 206 2.85 -4.99 -9.62
N LYS A 207 3.29 -6.11 -10.20
CA LYS A 207 2.61 -7.41 -10.08
C LYS A 207 2.90 -8.14 -8.77
N PHE A 208 4.14 -8.08 -8.28
CA PHE A 208 4.62 -8.95 -7.19
C PHE A 208 5.05 -8.18 -5.93
N GLY A 209 5.14 -6.85 -5.99
CA GLY A 209 5.41 -6.00 -4.85
C GLY A 209 6.70 -6.38 -4.11
N ASN A 210 6.60 -6.54 -2.79
CA ASN A 210 7.72 -6.86 -1.90
C ASN A 210 8.30 -8.27 -2.07
N LYS A 211 7.74 -9.10 -2.95
CA LYS A 211 8.25 -10.45 -3.26
C LYS A 211 9.33 -10.43 -4.32
N VAL A 212 9.57 -9.28 -4.95
CA VAL A 212 10.63 -9.09 -5.93
C VAL A 212 11.98 -8.92 -5.22
N LYS A 213 13.00 -9.59 -5.72
CA LYS A 213 14.40 -9.30 -5.42
C LYS A 213 15.14 -9.12 -6.74
N PHE A 214 15.89 -8.04 -6.87
CA PHE A 214 16.72 -7.84 -8.04
C PHE A 214 18.00 -8.63 -7.87
N LEU A 215 18.35 -9.41 -8.88
CA LEU A 215 19.58 -10.19 -8.92
C LEU A 215 20.52 -9.52 -9.92
N VAL A 216 21.57 -8.90 -9.40
CA VAL A 216 22.50 -8.05 -10.15
C VAL A 216 23.94 -8.50 -9.96
N SER A 217 24.84 -8.09 -10.86
CA SER A 217 26.29 -8.30 -10.80
C SER A 217 27.00 -6.96 -10.91
N ASN A 218 28.14 -6.80 -10.24
CA ASN A 218 28.96 -5.60 -10.34
C ASN A 218 30.12 -5.82 -11.33
N GLU A 219 29.90 -5.47 -12.59
CA GLU A 219 30.88 -5.68 -13.66
C GLU A 219 32.08 -4.71 -13.60
N TYR A 220 32.04 -3.66 -12.78
CA TYR A 220 33.11 -2.66 -12.70
C TYR A 220 34.31 -3.09 -11.84
N GLU A 221 34.14 -4.12 -11.01
CA GLU A 221 35.21 -4.64 -10.17
C GLU A 221 35.40 -6.12 -10.48
N GLU A 222 36.56 -6.49 -11.03
CA GLU A 222 36.86 -7.84 -11.54
C GLU A 222 36.57 -8.96 -10.52
N LYS A 223 36.83 -8.70 -9.22
CA LYS A 223 36.55 -9.64 -8.12
C LYS A 223 35.06 -9.76 -7.75
N LEU A 224 34.23 -8.82 -8.19
CA LEU A 224 32.79 -8.76 -7.99
C LEU A 224 31.99 -9.05 -9.26
N ALA A 225 32.60 -8.94 -10.44
CA ALA A 225 31.97 -9.23 -11.73
C ALA A 225 31.49 -10.69 -11.83
N GLU A 226 32.20 -11.59 -11.15
CA GLU A 226 31.83 -13.02 -11.01
C GLU A 226 30.82 -13.28 -9.88
N LYS A 227 30.40 -12.25 -9.14
CA LYS A 227 29.54 -12.39 -7.96
C LYS A 227 28.23 -11.64 -8.14
N GLY A 228 27.16 -12.40 -8.33
CA GLY A 228 25.82 -11.86 -8.21
C GLY A 228 25.51 -11.42 -6.77
N ASP A 229 24.63 -10.44 -6.63
CA ASP A 229 24.09 -9.98 -5.36
C ASP A 229 22.57 -9.74 -5.45
N PHE A 230 21.90 -9.82 -4.30
CA PHE A 230 20.48 -9.52 -4.19
C PHE A 230 20.29 -8.08 -3.70
N ILE A 231 19.60 -7.27 -4.51
CA ILE A 231 19.04 -6.01 -4.05
C ILE A 231 17.58 -6.25 -3.69
N GLU A 232 17.25 -6.02 -2.43
CA GLU A 232 15.86 -6.07 -1.97
C GLU A 232 15.06 -4.95 -2.65
N SER A 233 13.99 -5.32 -3.36
CA SER A 233 13.10 -4.35 -4.05
C SER A 233 12.41 -3.39 -3.09
N SER A 234 12.40 -3.74 -1.80
CA SER A 234 11.73 -3.03 -0.72
C SER A 234 12.05 -1.54 -0.70
N THR A 235 13.27 -1.13 -1.09
CA THR A 235 13.68 0.28 -0.99
C THR A 235 13.00 1.17 -2.04
N TYR A 236 12.97 0.77 -3.31
CA TYR A 236 12.31 1.55 -4.37
C TYR A 236 10.79 1.56 -4.19
N LEU A 237 10.20 0.37 -3.97
CA LEU A 237 8.77 0.24 -3.75
C LEU A 237 8.32 0.98 -2.48
N GLN A 238 9.13 0.98 -1.42
CA GLN A 238 8.85 1.76 -0.22
C GLN A 238 8.59 3.23 -0.51
N GLY A 239 9.44 3.86 -1.33
CA GLY A 239 9.34 5.29 -1.59
C GLY A 239 7.96 5.65 -2.17
N MET A 240 7.47 4.84 -3.11
CA MET A 240 6.13 5.00 -3.69
C MET A 240 5.02 4.77 -2.65
N LEU A 241 5.12 3.70 -1.86
CA LEU A 241 4.13 3.37 -0.83
C LEU A 241 4.08 4.43 0.29
N VAL A 242 5.19 5.09 0.61
CA VAL A 242 5.22 6.21 1.56
C VAL A 242 4.46 7.41 1.02
N GLN A 243 4.58 7.73 -0.28
CA GLN A 243 3.79 8.81 -0.88
C GLN A 243 2.29 8.48 -0.89
N GLU A 244 1.94 7.22 -1.19
CA GLU A 244 0.55 6.75 -1.10
C GLU A 244 0.03 6.83 0.33
N ALA A 245 0.82 6.40 1.33
CA ALA A 245 0.47 6.52 2.74
C ALA A 245 0.18 7.96 3.16
N LYS A 246 1.00 8.93 2.70
CA LYS A 246 0.76 10.36 2.94
C LYS A 246 -0.56 10.83 2.32
N ALA A 247 -0.88 10.38 1.11
CA ALA A 247 -2.14 10.72 0.45
C ALA A 247 -3.35 10.14 1.20
N LEU A 248 -3.24 8.91 1.71
CA LEU A 248 -4.26 8.25 2.52
C LEU A 248 -4.43 8.93 3.89
N LEU A 249 -3.34 9.32 4.55
CA LEU A 249 -3.38 10.07 5.80
C LEU A 249 -4.09 11.42 5.66
N LYS A 250 -3.88 12.16 4.57
CA LYS A 250 -4.62 13.41 4.30
C LYS A 250 -6.14 13.20 4.27
N ARG A 251 -6.59 11.97 3.99
CA ARG A 251 -8.00 11.55 3.97
C ARG A 251 -8.42 10.77 5.23
N TYR A 252 -7.56 10.71 6.26
CA TYR A 252 -7.81 9.97 7.50
C TYR A 252 -8.07 8.47 7.25
N ASP A 253 -7.53 7.89 6.17
CA ASP A 253 -7.64 6.46 5.85
C ASP A 253 -6.52 5.66 6.51
N TYR A 254 -6.65 5.48 7.83
CA TYR A 254 -5.65 4.78 8.63
C TYR A 254 -5.54 3.29 8.28
N GLN A 255 -6.63 2.65 7.85
CA GLN A 255 -6.59 1.24 7.48
C GLN A 255 -5.88 1.04 6.13
N GLY A 256 -6.09 1.94 5.17
CA GLY A 256 -5.34 1.95 3.92
C GLY A 256 -3.84 2.09 4.16
N VAL A 257 -3.44 3.02 5.04
CA VAL A 257 -2.03 3.18 5.45
C VAL A 257 -1.49 1.90 6.08
N GLU A 258 -2.27 1.25 6.96
CA GLU A 258 -1.85 0.00 7.61
C GLU A 258 -1.60 -1.07 6.57
N LEU A 259 -2.52 -1.22 5.62
CA LEU A 259 -2.47 -2.26 4.60
C LEU A 259 -1.19 -2.18 3.76
N ILE A 260 -0.76 -0.98 3.37
CA ILE A 260 0.40 -0.81 2.48
C ILE A 260 1.74 -0.79 3.24
N LEU A 261 1.80 -0.31 4.48
CA LEU A 261 3.05 -0.20 5.25
C LEU A 261 3.32 -1.40 6.16
N LYS A 262 2.29 -2.18 6.53
CA LYS A 262 2.42 -3.31 7.45
C LYS A 262 3.51 -4.32 7.11
N PRO A 263 3.72 -4.71 5.85
CA PRO A 263 4.80 -5.63 5.50
C PRO A 263 6.20 -5.16 5.90
N TYR A 264 6.40 -3.84 6.09
CA TYR A 264 7.71 -3.25 6.37
C TYR A 264 8.01 -3.05 7.85
N TRP A 265 6.99 -2.97 8.71
CA TRP A 265 7.17 -2.69 10.14
C TRP A 265 6.72 -3.79 11.08
N LYS A 266 6.04 -4.83 10.59
CA LYS A 266 5.32 -5.77 11.46
C LYS A 266 6.26 -6.43 12.46
N ASP A 267 7.42 -6.82 11.96
CA ASP A 267 8.46 -7.53 12.71
C ASP A 267 9.71 -6.63 12.89
N SER A 268 9.57 -5.31 12.64
CA SER A 268 10.68 -4.36 12.79
C SER A 268 10.90 -4.00 14.25
N VAL A 269 12.17 -3.84 14.62
CA VAL A 269 12.63 -3.33 15.92
C VAL A 269 13.12 -1.88 15.84
N ASP A 270 13.08 -1.29 14.64
CA ASP A 270 13.43 0.12 14.43
C ASP A 270 12.48 1.02 15.23
N PRO A 271 13.00 1.94 16.07
CA PRO A 271 12.17 2.77 16.94
C PRO A 271 11.14 3.62 16.20
N LEU A 272 11.48 4.17 15.03
CA LEU A 272 10.57 4.99 14.23
C LEU A 272 9.47 4.11 13.62
N LEU A 273 9.82 2.93 13.10
CA LEU A 273 8.81 1.99 12.58
C LEU A 273 7.88 1.45 13.66
N VAL A 274 8.38 1.23 14.88
CA VAL A 274 7.58 0.88 16.05
C VAL A 274 6.64 2.01 16.42
N GLU A 275 7.12 3.25 16.44
CA GLU A 275 6.29 4.44 16.70
C GLU A 275 5.15 4.57 15.68
N ILE A 276 5.45 4.50 14.37
CA ILE A 276 4.40 4.62 13.35
C ILE A 276 3.38 3.49 13.47
N ARG A 277 3.82 2.25 13.71
CA ARG A 277 2.93 1.10 13.94
C ARG A 277 1.98 1.36 15.12
N ASP A 278 2.51 1.84 16.23
CA ASP A 278 1.74 2.04 17.46
C ASP A 278 0.77 3.22 17.31
N LEU A 279 1.20 4.34 16.72
CA LEU A 279 0.35 5.49 16.39
C LEU A 279 -0.77 5.11 15.42
N LEU A 280 -0.48 4.31 14.39
CA LEU A 280 -1.50 3.86 13.46
C LEU A 280 -2.49 2.90 14.12
N GLY A 281 -2.02 2.01 14.99
CA GLY A 281 -2.88 1.15 15.80
C GLY A 281 -3.87 1.94 16.65
N MET A 282 -3.40 3.03 17.28
CA MET A 282 -4.26 3.98 18.00
C MET A 282 -5.28 4.63 17.06
N ALA A 283 -4.83 5.14 15.90
CA ALA A 283 -5.69 5.80 14.93
C ALA A 283 -6.81 4.88 14.40
N VAL A 284 -6.49 3.61 14.12
CA VAL A 284 -7.46 2.59 13.69
C VAL A 284 -8.50 2.32 14.79
N GLN A 285 -8.08 2.20 16.05
CA GLN A 285 -9.02 2.02 17.17
C GLN A 285 -9.97 3.21 17.32
N TRP A 286 -9.43 4.43 17.24
CA TRP A 286 -10.23 5.65 17.28
C TRP A 286 -11.23 5.72 16.11
N ASN A 287 -10.79 5.36 14.90
CA ASN A 287 -11.62 5.34 13.71
C ASN A 287 -12.81 4.36 13.82
N PHE A 288 -12.68 3.31 14.63
CA PHE A 288 -13.76 2.38 14.98
C PHE A 288 -14.58 2.78 16.21
N ALA A 289 -14.42 4.00 16.70
CA ALA A 289 -15.03 4.49 17.94
C ALA A 289 -14.74 3.60 19.17
N LYS A 290 -13.62 2.85 19.16
CA LYS A 290 -13.10 2.11 20.33
C LYS A 290 -12.29 3.06 21.22
N PHE A 291 -12.92 4.15 21.64
CA PHE A 291 -12.22 5.25 22.30
C PHE A 291 -11.50 4.80 23.56
N GLU A 292 -12.10 3.95 24.39
CA GLU A 292 -11.42 3.44 25.60
C GLU A 292 -10.12 2.69 25.30
N ASP A 293 -10.09 1.85 24.26
CA ASP A 293 -8.89 1.12 23.85
C ASP A 293 -7.85 2.09 23.28
N PHE A 294 -8.28 3.03 22.44
CA PHE A 294 -7.44 4.10 21.90
C PHE A 294 -6.78 4.91 23.02
N GLY A 295 -7.56 5.31 24.02
CA GLY A 295 -7.08 6.08 25.15
C GLY A 295 -6.06 5.32 26.00
N LYS A 296 -6.28 4.02 26.23
CA LYS A 296 -5.34 3.16 26.95
C LYS A 296 -4.04 2.99 26.17
N ALA A 297 -4.13 2.77 24.86
CA ALA A 297 -2.97 2.63 23.98
C ALA A 297 -2.12 3.91 23.93
N ARG A 298 -2.75 5.09 24.12
CA ARG A 298 -2.04 6.37 24.21
C ARG A 298 -1.20 6.53 25.48
N GLY A 299 -1.44 5.73 26.51
CA GLY A 299 -0.63 5.68 27.72
C GLY A 299 -0.70 6.95 28.57
N ASP A 300 0.43 7.32 29.20
CA ASP A 300 0.49 8.37 30.21
C ASP A 300 0.05 9.75 29.69
N VAL A 301 0.27 10.04 28.40
CA VAL A 301 -0.14 11.31 27.76
C VAL A 301 -1.66 11.53 27.82
N ALA A 302 -2.45 10.46 27.87
CA ALA A 302 -3.91 10.54 27.92
C ALA A 302 -4.49 10.31 29.33
N LYS A 303 -3.66 9.95 30.32
CA LYS A 303 -4.10 9.45 31.64
C LYS A 303 -5.03 10.41 32.37
N GLU A 304 -4.70 11.69 32.40
CA GLU A 304 -5.54 12.71 33.03
C GLU A 304 -6.91 12.83 32.34
N ARG A 305 -6.91 12.74 31.01
CA ARG A 305 -8.14 12.82 30.20
C ARG A 305 -9.01 11.59 30.38
N LEU A 306 -8.43 10.41 30.48
CA LEU A 306 -9.16 9.14 30.65
C LEU A 306 -9.97 9.09 31.96
N ASN A 307 -9.54 9.83 32.98
CA ASN A 307 -10.26 9.95 34.25
C ASN A 307 -11.48 10.89 34.19
N GLN A 308 -11.69 11.60 33.09
CA GLN A 308 -12.78 12.56 32.93
C GLN A 308 -13.99 11.91 32.28
N TRP A 309 -15.14 11.82 32.94
CA TRP A 309 -16.33 11.15 32.37
C TRP A 309 -16.77 11.69 30.98
N TRP A 310 -16.38 12.93 30.64
CA TRP A 310 -16.78 13.63 29.44
C TRP A 310 -15.91 13.40 28.20
N TRP A 311 -14.70 12.86 28.33
CA TRP A 311 -13.69 12.94 27.25
C TRP A 311 -14.12 12.25 25.95
N MET A 312 -14.76 11.08 26.03
CA MET A 312 -15.20 10.33 24.86
C MET A 312 -16.28 11.06 24.04
N GLY A 313 -17.02 11.98 24.65
CA GLY A 313 -17.96 12.83 23.92
C GLY A 313 -17.25 13.69 22.87
N TYR A 314 -16.10 14.26 23.23
CA TYR A 314 -15.28 15.06 22.32
C TYR A 314 -14.62 14.22 21.23
N GLU A 315 -14.16 13.00 21.55
CA GLU A 315 -13.63 12.08 20.54
C GLU A 315 -14.70 11.67 19.52
N ALA A 316 -15.91 11.35 19.99
CA ALA A 316 -17.03 11.02 19.12
C ALA A 316 -17.42 12.18 18.20
N ALA A 317 -17.42 13.42 18.72
CA ALA A 317 -17.75 14.59 17.92
C ALA A 317 -16.65 14.89 16.90
N TYR A 318 -15.37 14.81 17.28
CA TYR A 318 -14.27 15.00 16.35
C TYR A 318 -14.25 13.91 15.26
N LEU A 319 -14.62 12.67 15.58
CA LEU A 319 -14.85 11.63 14.59
C LEU A 319 -15.97 12.01 13.60
N GLY A 320 -17.05 12.63 14.07
CA GLY A 320 -18.09 13.19 13.21
C GLY A 320 -17.55 14.24 12.23
N VAL A 321 -16.66 15.14 12.69
CA VAL A 321 -15.99 16.12 11.82
C VAL A 321 -15.15 15.43 10.74
N ILE A 322 -14.40 14.39 11.11
CA ILE A 322 -13.61 13.62 10.13
C ILE A 322 -14.50 12.90 9.13
N ARG A 323 -15.63 12.34 9.56
CA ARG A 323 -16.61 11.72 8.66
C ARG A 323 -17.20 12.72 7.67
N LEU A 324 -17.51 13.94 8.10
CA LEU A 324 -17.95 15.00 7.19
C LEU A 324 -16.87 15.31 6.15
N LYS A 325 -15.61 15.51 6.58
CA LYS A 325 -14.48 15.76 5.66
C LYS A 325 -14.24 14.62 4.66
N GLN A 326 -14.62 13.39 4.99
CA GLN A 326 -14.54 12.22 4.12
C GLN A 326 -15.75 12.09 3.17
N GLY A 327 -16.77 12.94 3.30
CA GLY A 327 -18.03 12.83 2.56
C GLY A 327 -19.03 11.84 3.16
N ASN A 328 -18.76 11.30 4.35
CA ASN A 328 -19.62 10.34 5.06
C ASN A 328 -20.67 11.08 5.91
N THR A 329 -21.61 11.77 5.27
CA THR A 329 -22.59 12.68 5.89
C THR A 329 -23.52 12.01 6.90
N VAL A 330 -24.00 10.80 6.60
CA VAL A 330 -24.84 10.01 7.52
C VAL A 330 -24.08 9.70 8.81
N GLU A 331 -22.84 9.23 8.69
CA GLU A 331 -21.99 8.97 9.85
C GLU A 331 -21.65 10.25 10.61
N ALA A 332 -21.40 11.37 9.92
CA ALA A 332 -21.17 12.67 10.55
C ALA A 332 -22.35 13.11 11.42
N LEU A 333 -23.58 12.97 10.92
CA LEU A 333 -24.80 13.25 11.70
C LEU A 333 -24.90 12.33 12.93
N PHE A 334 -24.73 11.02 12.75
CA PHE A 334 -24.85 10.08 13.87
C PHE A 334 -23.75 10.26 14.91
N HIS A 335 -22.51 10.51 14.51
CA HIS A 335 -21.40 10.72 15.44
C HIS A 335 -21.56 12.04 16.21
N SER A 336 -21.95 13.14 15.55
CA SER A 336 -22.23 14.41 16.25
C SER A 336 -23.38 14.27 17.23
N PHE A 337 -24.47 13.60 16.85
CA PHE A 337 -25.62 13.39 17.74
C PHE A 337 -25.26 12.47 18.91
N ARG A 338 -24.62 11.33 18.61
CA ARG A 338 -24.16 10.36 19.61
C ARG A 338 -23.17 10.98 20.59
N ALA A 339 -22.34 11.91 20.14
CA ALA A 339 -21.43 12.64 21.02
C ALA A 339 -22.21 13.41 22.10
N VAL A 340 -23.23 14.17 21.70
CA VAL A 340 -24.05 14.96 22.65
C VAL A 340 -24.92 14.05 23.52
N GLU A 341 -25.76 13.18 22.94
CA GLU A 341 -26.63 12.29 23.71
C GLU A 341 -25.82 11.35 24.61
N GLY A 342 -24.73 10.79 24.08
CA GLY A 342 -23.82 9.91 24.82
C GLY A 342 -23.12 10.64 25.97
N LEU A 343 -22.72 11.91 25.77
CA LEU A 343 -22.14 12.73 26.83
C LEU A 343 -23.16 13.02 27.94
N ILE A 344 -24.40 13.39 27.60
CA ILE A 344 -25.46 13.62 28.58
C ILE A 344 -25.74 12.33 29.36
N LYS A 345 -25.74 11.17 28.69
CA LYS A 345 -25.85 9.88 29.37
C LYS A 345 -24.71 9.67 30.36
N LYS A 346 -23.45 9.95 29.98
CA LYS A 346 -22.29 9.83 30.88
C LYS A 346 -22.37 10.80 32.06
N TRP A 347 -22.81 12.04 31.83
CA TRP A 347 -23.09 13.01 32.88
C TRP A 347 -24.13 12.48 33.87
N ALA A 348 -25.25 11.93 33.39
CA ALA A 348 -26.31 11.41 34.26
C ALA A 348 -25.82 10.19 35.08
N LEU A 349 -25.01 9.32 34.47
CA LEU A 349 -24.41 8.17 35.14
C LEU A 349 -23.44 8.58 36.25
N ASP A 350 -22.69 9.67 36.05
CA ASP A 350 -21.77 10.23 37.04
C ASP A 350 -22.54 10.94 38.17
N LYS A 351 -23.47 11.84 37.82
CA LYS A 351 -24.22 12.67 38.77
C LYS A 351 -25.23 11.90 39.62
N TYR A 352 -25.92 10.92 39.03
CA TYR A 352 -27.01 10.17 39.68
C TYR A 352 -26.63 8.71 39.95
N GLN A 353 -25.34 8.41 40.09
CA GLN A 353 -24.84 7.04 40.28
C GLN A 353 -25.64 6.21 41.30
N PRO A 354 -26.06 6.74 42.48
CA PRO A 354 -26.85 5.97 43.45
C PRO A 354 -28.24 5.54 42.95
N GLN A 355 -28.80 6.24 41.96
CA GLN A 355 -30.13 6.00 41.40
C GLN A 355 -30.11 5.13 40.14
N ILE A 356 -28.93 4.77 39.64
CA ILE A 356 -28.78 4.00 38.40
C ILE A 356 -28.85 2.51 38.66
N GLN A 357 -29.72 1.83 37.90
CA GLN A 357 -29.68 0.38 37.75
C GLN A 357 -29.57 0.00 36.27
N TYR A 358 -29.01 -1.16 36.01
CA TYR A 358 -28.85 -1.69 34.66
C TYR A 358 -29.82 -2.85 34.45
N SER A 359 -30.48 -2.88 33.28
CA SER A 359 -31.37 -3.99 32.88
C SER A 359 -30.70 -5.36 32.97
N ASN A 360 -29.40 -5.42 32.69
CA ASN A 360 -28.58 -6.60 32.92
C ASN A 360 -27.32 -6.21 33.71
N PRO A 361 -27.18 -6.64 34.97
CA PRO A 361 -25.97 -6.37 35.77
C PRO A 361 -24.68 -6.90 35.16
N LYS A 362 -24.77 -7.97 34.34
CA LYS A 362 -23.64 -8.60 33.64
C LYS A 362 -23.30 -7.91 32.31
N GLN A 363 -24.23 -7.11 31.75
CA GLN A 363 -24.05 -6.34 30.52
C GLN A 363 -24.67 -4.96 30.70
N ARG A 364 -23.84 -4.00 31.14
CA ARG A 364 -24.25 -2.63 31.48
C ARG A 364 -24.53 -1.74 30.25
N THR A 365 -25.38 -2.19 29.34
CA THR A 365 -25.67 -1.50 28.06
C THR A 365 -26.76 -0.45 28.21
N THR A 366 -27.85 -0.78 28.91
CA THR A 366 -29.00 0.12 29.12
C THR A 366 -29.18 0.45 30.59
N ALA A 367 -28.98 1.73 30.90
CA ALA A 367 -29.08 2.30 32.24
C ALA A 367 -30.45 2.96 32.44
N TYR A 368 -30.99 2.79 33.65
CA TYR A 368 -32.26 3.32 34.07
C TYR A 368 -32.11 4.07 35.39
N ILE A 369 -32.82 5.18 35.54
CA ILE A 369 -32.98 5.87 36.82
C ILE A 369 -34.20 5.27 37.53
N HIS A 370 -34.06 5.06 38.84
CA HIS A 370 -35.13 4.65 39.74
C HIS A 370 -35.44 5.76 40.77
N ASP A 371 -36.63 5.73 41.34
CA ASP A 371 -37.17 6.77 42.24
C ASP A 371 -36.42 6.92 43.59
N VAL A 372 -35.46 6.04 43.88
CA VAL A 372 -34.80 5.98 45.20
C VAL A 372 -34.02 7.26 45.45
N ASN A 373 -34.49 8.09 46.40
CA ASN A 373 -33.82 9.32 46.84
C ASN A 373 -33.61 10.36 45.72
N LEU A 374 -34.52 10.48 44.76
CA LEU A 374 -34.47 11.59 43.80
C LEU A 374 -34.76 12.94 44.47
N PRO A 375 -33.99 14.00 44.14
CA PRO A 375 -34.30 15.37 44.52
C PRO A 375 -35.74 15.77 44.17
N GLN A 376 -36.37 16.61 45.00
CA GLN A 376 -37.76 17.01 44.81
C GLN A 376 -38.01 17.65 43.43
N ASN A 377 -37.05 18.41 42.90
CA ASN A 377 -37.13 19.01 41.56
C ASN A 377 -37.16 17.96 40.43
N LEU A 378 -36.64 16.75 40.65
CA LEU A 378 -36.61 15.67 39.67
C LEU A 378 -37.78 14.69 39.79
N ARG A 379 -38.55 14.73 40.90
CA ARG A 379 -39.72 13.85 41.06
C ARG A 379 -40.80 14.10 40.01
N TYR A 380 -41.04 15.36 39.65
CA TYR A 380 -41.99 15.70 38.59
C TYR A 380 -41.53 15.11 37.26
N TRP A 381 -40.26 15.31 36.91
CA TRP A 381 -39.65 14.72 35.72
C TRP A 381 -39.76 13.19 35.71
N PHE A 382 -39.44 12.53 36.83
CA PHE A 382 -39.48 11.07 36.94
C PHE A 382 -40.90 10.54 36.68
N ASN A 383 -41.90 11.12 37.35
CA ASN A 383 -43.29 10.70 37.18
C ASN A 383 -43.81 10.94 35.75
N ALA A 384 -43.33 11.99 35.07
CA ALA A 384 -43.72 12.28 33.69
C ALA A 384 -43.09 11.34 32.65
N ASN A 385 -41.94 10.71 32.96
CA ASN A 385 -41.16 9.91 32.02
C ASN A 385 -41.04 8.42 32.39
N ARG A 386 -41.56 8.01 33.55
CA ARG A 386 -41.40 6.63 34.04
C ARG A 386 -42.18 5.65 33.18
N ASN A 387 -41.61 4.46 33.06
CA ASN A 387 -42.35 3.29 32.65
C ASN A 387 -43.13 2.75 33.85
N ASP A 388 -44.47 2.81 33.80
CA ASP A 388 -45.32 2.39 34.92
C ASP A 388 -45.16 0.91 35.28
N ARG A 389 -44.79 0.04 34.33
CA ARG A 389 -44.58 -1.40 34.57
C ARG A 389 -43.32 -1.68 35.39
N TYR A 390 -42.26 -0.91 35.17
CA TYR A 390 -40.94 -1.17 35.76
C TYR A 390 -40.51 -0.10 36.78
N ASN A 391 -41.32 0.94 36.96
CA ASN A 391 -41.07 2.08 37.83
C ASN A 391 -39.65 2.65 37.65
N ASN A 392 -39.28 2.93 36.41
CA ASN A 392 -37.96 3.43 36.04
C ASN A 392 -38.01 4.31 34.78
N VAL A 393 -36.98 5.10 34.55
CA VAL A 393 -36.84 5.94 33.35
C VAL A 393 -35.56 5.54 32.61
N GLY A 394 -35.67 5.25 31.31
CA GLY A 394 -34.50 4.95 30.48
C GLY A 394 -33.65 6.18 30.20
N LEU A 395 -32.32 6.03 30.27
CA LEU A 395 -31.36 7.11 29.96
C LEU A 395 -31.00 7.16 28.47
N PHE A 396 -31.99 7.51 27.65
CA PHE A 396 -31.86 7.71 26.20
C PHE A 396 -33.01 8.58 25.67
N GLY A 397 -32.84 9.19 24.49
CA GLY A 397 -33.89 9.96 23.81
C GLY A 397 -34.40 11.14 24.64
N LYS A 398 -35.66 11.55 24.39
CA LYS A 398 -36.25 12.77 24.98
C LYS A 398 -36.21 12.81 26.52
N ALA A 399 -36.39 11.67 27.19
CA ALA A 399 -36.33 11.59 28.65
C ALA A 399 -34.96 12.00 29.21
N LEU A 400 -33.88 11.69 28.50
CA LEU A 400 -32.52 12.05 28.91
C LEU A 400 -32.27 13.57 28.79
N PHE A 401 -32.80 14.21 27.75
CA PHE A 401 -32.67 15.66 27.57
C PHE A 401 -33.52 16.43 28.58
N THR A 402 -34.75 15.99 28.85
CA THR A 402 -35.60 16.62 29.88
C THR A 402 -35.06 16.39 31.29
N LEU A 403 -34.28 15.32 31.54
CA LEU A 403 -33.54 15.14 32.78
C LEU A 403 -32.47 16.23 32.93
N LEU A 404 -31.69 16.46 31.87
CA LEU A 404 -30.68 17.50 31.85
C LEU A 404 -31.31 18.86 32.13
N GLU A 405 -32.40 19.20 31.43
CA GLU A 405 -33.17 20.42 31.65
C GLU A 405 -33.61 20.58 33.11
N ALA A 406 -34.27 19.57 33.69
CA ALA A 406 -34.77 19.61 35.07
C ALA A 406 -33.65 19.69 36.13
N SER A 407 -32.42 19.39 35.74
CA SER A 407 -31.25 19.34 36.60
C SER A 407 -30.40 20.61 36.58
N TYR A 408 -30.71 21.55 35.67
CA TYR A 408 -30.02 22.83 35.55
C TYR A 408 -30.93 23.99 35.98
N PRO A 409 -30.35 25.08 36.53
CA PRO A 409 -31.09 26.31 36.77
C PRO A 409 -31.71 26.82 35.45
N LYS A 410 -32.99 27.18 35.50
CA LYS A 410 -33.76 27.63 34.31
C LYS A 410 -33.06 28.76 33.55
N ASN A 411 -32.46 29.71 34.26
CA ASN A 411 -31.71 30.81 33.66
C ASN A 411 -30.41 30.39 32.93
N GLN A 412 -29.84 29.22 33.23
CA GLN A 412 -28.69 28.67 32.50
C GLN A 412 -29.14 27.86 31.29
N TRP A 413 -30.20 27.06 31.45
CA TRP A 413 -30.81 26.28 30.38
C TRP A 413 -31.36 27.17 29.26
N ASP A 414 -32.18 28.17 29.62
CA ASP A 414 -32.85 29.07 28.67
C ASP A 414 -31.84 29.94 27.89
N LYS A 415 -30.64 30.14 28.42
CA LYS A 415 -29.59 30.95 27.78
C LYS A 415 -28.69 30.15 26.84
N ASN A 416 -28.65 28.83 26.94
CA ASN A 416 -27.78 28.02 26.09
C ASN A 416 -28.48 27.67 24.78
N VAL A 417 -28.25 28.45 23.73
CA VAL A 417 -28.90 28.27 22.43
C VAL A 417 -28.54 26.95 21.74
N ASP A 418 -27.36 26.39 22.04
CA ASP A 418 -26.87 25.19 21.35
C ASP A 418 -27.64 23.94 21.80
N ILE A 419 -27.79 23.72 23.10
CA ILE A 419 -28.49 22.54 23.62
C ILE A 419 -29.99 22.56 23.31
N GLN A 420 -30.59 23.75 23.21
CA GLN A 420 -32.00 23.95 22.85
C GLN A 420 -32.30 23.42 21.44
N VAL A 421 -31.37 23.58 20.50
CA VAL A 421 -31.52 23.06 19.15
C VAL A 421 -31.60 21.53 19.14
N VAL A 422 -30.81 20.87 19.98
CA VAL A 422 -30.83 19.41 20.07
C VAL A 422 -32.18 18.93 20.60
N ALA A 423 -32.65 19.54 21.69
CA ALA A 423 -33.93 19.20 22.31
C ALA A 423 -35.14 19.46 21.40
N GLY A 424 -35.10 20.54 20.59
CA GLY A 424 -36.23 20.97 19.76
C GLY A 424 -36.24 20.48 18.31
N ASN A 425 -35.10 20.08 17.74
CA ASN A 425 -35.00 19.75 16.31
C ASN A 425 -34.16 18.49 16.04
N THR A 426 -32.91 18.46 16.50
CA THR A 426 -31.94 17.44 16.07
C THR A 426 -32.34 16.02 16.44
N ILE A 427 -33.01 15.81 17.58
CA ILE A 427 -33.53 14.48 17.98
C ILE A 427 -34.49 13.92 16.95
N ASP A 428 -35.42 14.74 16.46
CA ASP A 428 -36.46 14.30 15.54
C ASP A 428 -35.88 14.06 14.13
N GLU A 429 -35.01 14.96 13.66
CA GLU A 429 -34.29 14.80 12.37
C GLU A 429 -33.39 13.56 12.34
N ARG A 430 -32.65 13.31 13.44
CA ARG A 430 -31.86 12.09 13.59
C ARG A 430 -32.76 10.84 13.55
N ASN A 431 -33.92 10.88 14.20
CA ASN A 431 -34.83 9.74 14.23
C ASN A 431 -35.42 9.43 12.85
N VAL A 432 -35.81 10.45 12.09
CA VAL A 432 -36.23 10.31 10.69
C VAL A 432 -35.12 9.69 9.85
N THR A 433 -33.89 10.22 9.96
CA THR A 433 -32.74 9.71 9.22
C THR A 433 -32.43 8.24 9.58
N PHE A 434 -32.44 7.89 10.86
CA PHE A 434 -32.12 6.54 11.33
C PHE A 434 -33.08 5.47 10.79
N HIS A 435 -34.35 5.84 10.60
CA HIS A 435 -35.35 4.94 10.04
C HIS A 435 -35.47 5.03 8.50
N SER A 436 -34.68 5.89 7.87
CA SER A 436 -34.58 6.02 6.41
C SER A 436 -33.37 5.27 5.87
N LEU A 437 -33.49 4.73 4.66
CA LEU A 437 -32.36 4.13 3.92
C LEU A 437 -31.66 5.14 2.99
N HIS A 438 -32.15 6.38 2.93
CA HIS A 438 -31.58 7.42 2.08
C HIS A 438 -30.31 8.00 2.70
N GLY A 439 -29.32 8.33 1.84
CA GLY A 439 -28.18 9.14 2.24
C GLY A 439 -28.57 10.59 2.54
N LEU A 440 -27.63 11.36 3.07
CA LEU A 440 -27.78 12.79 3.34
C LEU A 440 -26.80 13.60 2.48
N GLN A 441 -27.20 14.81 2.08
CA GLN A 441 -26.25 15.83 1.65
C GLN A 441 -25.67 16.56 2.88
N GLU A 442 -24.60 17.32 2.71
CA GLU A 442 -24.00 18.08 3.82
C GLU A 442 -24.99 19.08 4.42
N GLU A 443 -25.80 19.71 3.58
CA GLU A 443 -26.81 20.68 4.00
C GLU A 443 -27.86 20.04 4.92
N ASP A 444 -28.17 18.75 4.74
CA ASP A 444 -29.11 18.04 5.60
C ASP A 444 -28.52 17.81 7.00
N VAL A 445 -27.21 17.53 7.08
CA VAL A 445 -26.50 17.47 8.37
C VAL A 445 -26.59 18.83 9.07
N PHE A 446 -26.36 19.94 8.35
CA PHE A 446 -26.41 21.27 8.96
C PHE A 446 -27.82 21.66 9.38
N LYS A 447 -28.84 21.41 8.54
CA LYS A 447 -30.25 21.64 8.88
C LYS A 447 -30.69 20.86 10.11
N ALA A 448 -30.25 19.61 10.27
CA ALA A 448 -30.55 18.82 11.47
C ALA A 448 -30.05 19.51 12.76
N TRP A 449 -28.98 20.28 12.67
CA TRP A 449 -28.41 21.08 13.76
C TRP A 449 -28.79 22.58 13.69
N ASN A 450 -29.79 22.94 12.89
CA ASN A 450 -30.23 24.32 12.67
C ASN A 450 -29.07 25.28 12.31
N THR A 451 -28.15 24.81 11.48
CA THR A 451 -27.03 25.56 10.91
C THR A 451 -27.05 25.50 9.39
N ASP A 452 -26.16 26.25 8.76
CA ASP A 452 -26.04 26.38 7.30
C ASP A 452 -24.61 26.13 6.79
N LYS A 453 -23.64 25.93 7.69
CA LYS A 453 -22.21 25.81 7.37
C LYS A 453 -21.48 24.82 8.28
N PRO A 454 -20.40 24.17 7.79
CA PRO A 454 -19.61 23.23 8.57
C PRO A 454 -19.08 23.82 9.88
N GLU A 455 -18.56 25.05 9.87
CA GLU A 455 -17.95 25.67 11.05
C GLU A 455 -18.98 26.00 12.12
N LYS A 456 -20.18 26.42 11.71
CA LYS A 456 -21.30 26.67 12.63
C LYS A 456 -21.83 25.36 13.21
N TRP A 457 -21.91 24.31 12.40
CA TRP A 457 -22.28 22.98 12.86
C TRP A 457 -21.29 22.46 13.91
N GLU A 458 -19.99 22.49 13.61
CA GLU A 458 -18.94 22.09 14.55
C GLU A 458 -19.00 22.93 15.84
N SER A 459 -19.17 24.25 15.73
CA SER A 459 -19.30 25.15 16.89
C SER A 459 -20.52 24.80 17.74
N ARG A 460 -21.65 24.43 17.12
CA ARG A 460 -22.86 24.04 17.86
C ARG A 460 -22.69 22.74 18.62
N VAL A 461 -22.13 21.73 17.96
CA VAL A 461 -21.83 20.45 18.61
C VAL A 461 -20.90 20.69 19.79
N LEU A 462 -19.83 21.46 19.59
CA LEU A 462 -18.90 21.84 20.65
C LEU A 462 -19.58 22.61 21.79
N GLY A 463 -20.46 23.57 21.47
CA GLY A 463 -21.23 24.34 22.45
C GLY A 463 -22.10 23.45 23.34
N CYS A 464 -22.76 22.44 22.74
CA CYS A 464 -23.49 21.43 23.50
C CYS A 464 -22.56 20.64 24.44
N LEU A 465 -21.42 20.16 23.93
CA LEU A 465 -20.49 19.37 24.73
C LEU A 465 -19.90 20.18 25.89
N ASN A 466 -19.48 21.43 25.63
CA ASN A 466 -18.95 22.34 26.64
C ASN A 466 -19.99 22.68 27.71
N PHE A 467 -21.26 22.86 27.33
CA PHE A 467 -22.34 23.09 28.27
C PHE A 467 -22.56 21.92 29.23
N VAL A 468 -22.61 20.69 28.69
CA VAL A 468 -22.87 19.49 29.50
C VAL A 468 -21.67 19.17 30.40
N SER A 469 -20.44 19.31 29.88
CA SER A 469 -19.20 18.97 30.58
C SER A 469 -18.63 20.09 31.45
N ASN A 470 -19.20 21.30 31.36
CA ASN A 470 -18.66 22.53 31.94
C ASN A 470 -17.19 22.79 31.54
N GLN A 471 -16.84 22.51 30.29
CA GLN A 471 -15.53 22.80 29.69
C GLN A 471 -15.59 24.03 28.77
N ASN A 472 -14.43 24.54 28.38
CA ASN A 472 -14.28 25.75 27.56
C ASN A 472 -13.37 25.54 26.33
N PHE A 473 -13.37 24.34 25.75
CA PHE A 473 -12.62 24.06 24.53
C PHE A 473 -13.07 24.97 23.39
N VAL A 474 -12.11 25.41 22.56
CA VAL A 474 -12.35 26.35 21.46
C VAL A 474 -12.60 25.68 20.11
N SER A 475 -12.26 24.40 19.97
CA SER A 475 -12.55 23.58 18.78
C SER A 475 -12.63 22.10 19.13
N LEU A 476 -13.35 21.30 18.33
CA LEU A 476 -13.37 19.84 18.51
C LEU A 476 -11.99 19.23 18.25
N LYS A 477 -11.23 19.78 17.29
CA LYS A 477 -9.84 19.38 17.04
C LYS A 477 -8.98 19.55 18.30
N SER A 478 -9.02 20.71 18.96
CA SER A 478 -8.24 20.97 20.18
C SER A 478 -8.67 20.13 21.38
N ALA A 479 -9.93 19.69 21.40
CA ALA A 479 -10.47 18.88 22.49
C ALA A 479 -10.12 17.39 22.35
N SER A 480 -9.84 16.91 21.13
CA SER A 480 -9.57 15.51 20.82
C SER A 480 -8.09 15.15 20.96
N LEU A 481 -7.82 14.03 21.63
CA LEU A 481 -6.49 13.41 21.69
C LEU A 481 -6.05 12.89 20.32
N MET A 482 -7.01 12.48 19.48
CA MET A 482 -6.71 11.94 18.15
C MET A 482 -6.10 12.98 17.22
N ALA A 483 -6.44 14.26 17.37
CA ALA A 483 -5.81 15.32 16.58
C ALA A 483 -4.29 15.29 16.73
N LYS A 484 -3.78 15.12 17.96
CA LYS A 484 -2.36 15.03 18.24
C LYS A 484 -1.74 13.73 17.70
N VAL A 485 -2.42 12.59 17.86
CA VAL A 485 -1.97 11.31 17.32
C VAL A 485 -1.87 11.36 15.78
N HIS A 486 -2.82 12.03 15.13
CA HIS A 486 -2.78 12.24 13.68
C HIS A 486 -1.58 13.08 13.25
N ASP A 487 -1.34 14.21 13.93
CA ASP A 487 -0.22 15.09 13.61
C ASP A 487 1.12 14.37 13.83
N GLU A 488 1.29 13.64 14.95
CA GLU A 488 2.47 12.80 15.22
C GLU A 488 2.68 11.71 14.16
N LEU A 489 1.59 11.07 13.72
CA LEU A 489 1.65 10.03 12.69
C LEU A 489 2.08 10.59 11.33
N VAL A 490 1.59 11.79 10.97
CA VAL A 490 2.01 12.51 9.76
C VAL A 490 3.50 12.83 9.83
N ASP A 491 3.97 13.35 10.97
CA ASP A 491 5.37 13.69 11.17
C ASP A 491 6.26 12.45 11.13
N ALA A 492 5.88 11.36 11.79
CA ALA A 492 6.66 10.13 11.82
C ALA A 492 6.82 9.51 10.41
N ILE A 493 5.76 9.50 9.59
CA ILE A 493 5.83 9.04 8.19
C ILE A 493 6.70 9.98 7.33
N ALA A 494 6.68 11.29 7.60
CA ALA A 494 7.57 12.22 6.90
C ALA A 494 9.05 12.00 7.27
N HIS A 495 9.37 11.74 8.53
CA HIS A 495 10.74 11.44 8.96
C HIS A 495 11.26 10.11 8.41
N TYR A 496 10.38 9.13 8.21
CA TYR A 496 10.75 7.85 7.60
C TYR A 496 11.31 7.98 6.19
N GLU A 497 10.90 9.02 5.45
CA GLU A 497 11.45 9.36 4.14
C GLU A 497 12.87 9.94 4.22
N LEU A 498 13.22 10.62 5.32
CA LEU A 498 14.48 11.37 5.47
C LEU A 498 15.65 10.54 6.03
N GLN A 499 15.39 9.33 6.53
CA GLN A 499 16.41 8.48 7.18
C GLN A 499 17.02 7.40 6.28
N LYS A 500 16.75 7.43 4.96
CA LYS A 500 17.40 6.53 3.99
C LYS A 500 18.40 7.24 3.11
#